data_AF-A0A7J3SAZ6-F1
#
_entry.id   AF-A0A7J3SAZ6-F1
#
_cell.length_a   1.000
_cell.length_b   1.000
_cell.length_c   1.000
_cell.angle_alpha   90.00
_cell.angle_beta   90.00
_cell.angle_gamma   90.00
#
_symmetry.space_group_name_H-M   'P 1'
#
loop_
_entity.id
_entity.type
_entity.pdbx_description
1 polymer ?
#
loop_
_entity_poly.entity_id
_entity_poly.type
_entity_poly.pdbx_seq_one_letter_code
_entity_poly.pdbx_strand_id
1 'polypeptide(L)'
;MPAIKKDDFQKIYLTAKKNHLIVNFFFKNLKYILCIDSTVCAKNKNFEIVSWQKAFGSKTPHEILANFELEKIEVKPKGSENENEKIFNSIEEFINWIQTIHN
;
A
#
# COMPACT_ATOMS: atom_id res chain seq x y z
N MET A 1 15.02 -10.55 4.09
CA MET A 1 13.67 -10.12 3.68
C MET A 1 13.75 -9.80 2.19
N PRO A 2 12.89 -10.35 1.33
CA PRO A 2 12.90 -10.00 -0.08
C PRO A 2 12.53 -8.53 -0.21
N ALA A 3 13.47 -7.71 -0.67
CA ALA A 3 13.23 -6.30 -0.94
C ALA A 3 12.26 -6.20 -2.13
N ILE A 4 11.15 -5.48 -1.96
CA ILE A 4 10.27 -5.16 -3.08
C ILE A 4 11.06 -4.40 -4.13
N LYS A 5 11.07 -4.92 -5.36
CA LYS A 5 11.67 -4.23 -6.50
C LYS A 5 10.69 -3.20 -7.04
N LYS A 6 11.24 -2.24 -7.80
CA LYS A 6 10.45 -1.24 -8.50
C LYS A 6 9.37 -1.86 -9.40
N ASP A 7 9.69 -2.96 -10.07
CA ASP A 7 8.76 -3.66 -10.97
C ASP A 7 7.58 -4.29 -10.23
N ASP A 8 7.81 -4.81 -9.03
CA ASP A 8 6.76 -5.40 -8.19
C ASP A 8 5.80 -4.31 -7.70
N PHE A 9 6.35 -3.17 -7.25
CA PHE A 9 5.54 -2.01 -6.88
C PHE A 9 4.70 -1.50 -8.05
N GLN A 10 5.26 -1.47 -9.26
CA GLN A 10 4.53 -1.03 -10.45
C GLN A 10 3.36 -1.97 -10.76
N LYS A 11 3.54 -3.28 -10.65
CA LYS A 11 2.44 -4.25 -10.81
C LYS A 11 1.33 -4.01 -9.79
N ILE A 12 1.70 -3.82 -8.52
CA ILE A 12 0.75 -3.49 -7.45
C ILE A 12 -0.04 -2.23 -7.79
N TYR A 13 0.66 -1.16 -8.18
CA TYR A 13 0.04 0.12 -8.54
C TYR A 13 -0.94 -0.03 -9.72
N LEU A 14 -0.53 -0.74 -10.77
CA LEU A 14 -1.38 -0.96 -11.95
C LEU A 14 -2.60 -1.82 -11.63
N THR A 15 -2.44 -2.90 -10.85
CA THR A 15 -3.57 -3.75 -10.43
C THR A 15 -4.53 -2.99 -9.53
N ALA A 16 -4.03 -2.20 -8.58
CA ALA A 16 -4.86 -1.37 -7.72
C ALA A 16 -5.65 -0.34 -8.55
N LYS A 17 -4.99 0.32 -9.51
CA LYS A 17 -5.64 1.28 -10.40
C LYS A 17 -6.69 0.63 -11.31
N LYS A 18 -6.38 -0.51 -11.94
CA LYS A 18 -7.26 -1.24 -12.87
C LYS A 18 -8.54 -1.72 -12.17
N ASN A 19 -8.42 -2.20 -10.93
CA ASN A 19 -9.53 -2.74 -10.16
C ASN A 19 -10.19 -1.71 -9.23
N HIS A 20 -9.83 -0.42 -9.37
CA HIS A 20 -10.29 0.66 -8.50
C HIS A 20 -10.16 0.31 -7.00
N LEU A 21 -9.03 -0.25 -6.61
CA LEU A 21 -8.73 -0.61 -5.23
C LEU A 21 -7.98 0.53 -4.53
N ILE A 22 -8.28 0.69 -3.25
CA ILE A 22 -7.53 1.49 -2.30
C ILE A 22 -6.66 0.52 -1.50
N VAL A 23 -5.35 0.74 -1.50
CA VAL A 23 -4.39 -0.07 -0.73
C VAL A 23 -3.72 0.82 0.31
N ASN A 24 -3.78 0.44 1.58
CA ASN A 24 -3.14 1.13 2.69
C ASN A 24 -2.09 0.22 3.31
N PHE A 25 -0.83 0.63 3.29
CA PHE A 25 0.28 -0.04 3.95
C PHE A 25 0.54 0.63 5.29
N PHE A 26 0.36 -0.14 6.36
CA PHE A 26 0.67 0.26 7.73
C PHE A 26 2.04 -0.26 8.08
N PHE A 27 2.83 0.56 8.77
CA PHE A 27 4.19 0.23 9.16
C PHE A 27 4.33 0.27 10.67
N LYS A 28 5.10 -0.68 11.21
CA LYS A 28 5.42 -0.70 12.64
C LYS A 28 6.20 0.56 13.00
N ASN A 29 5.84 1.18 14.13
CA ASN A 29 6.47 2.38 14.67
C ASN A 29 6.42 3.63 13.76
N LEU A 30 5.60 3.62 12.71
CA LEU A 30 5.38 4.79 11.85
C LEU A 30 4.01 5.42 12.13
N LYS A 31 3.95 6.75 12.12
CA LYS A 31 2.69 7.50 12.25
C LYS A 31 1.99 7.71 10.90
N TYR A 32 2.63 7.27 9.82
CA TYR A 32 2.19 7.50 8.45
C TYR A 32 1.87 6.18 7.77
N ILE A 33 0.92 6.25 6.86
CA ILE A 33 0.41 5.16 6.04
C ILE A 33 0.78 5.49 4.61
N LEU A 34 1.34 4.52 3.89
CA LEU A 34 1.50 4.63 2.44
C LEU A 34 0.18 4.18 1.82
N CYS A 35 -0.46 5.07 1.05
CA CYS A 35 -1.74 4.80 0.43
C CYS A 35 -1.62 4.82 -1.09
N ILE A 36 -2.32 3.90 -1.74
CA ILE A 36 -2.54 3.89 -3.18
C ILE A 36 -4.04 4.03 -3.38
N ASP A 37 -4.50 5.22 -3.76
CA ASP A 37 -5.87 5.50 -4.21
C ASP A 37 -5.79 6.27 -5.52
N SER A 38 -5.83 5.55 -6.64
CA SER A 38 -5.65 6.07 -8.01
C SER A 38 -4.25 6.67 -8.29
N THR A 39 -3.63 7.24 -7.25
CA THR A 39 -2.32 7.86 -7.12
C THR A 39 -1.70 7.39 -5.80
N VAL A 40 -0.38 7.52 -5.68
CA VAL A 40 0.33 7.20 -4.45
C VAL A 40 0.35 8.44 -3.56
N CYS A 41 -0.09 8.29 -2.31
CA CYS A 41 -0.14 9.38 -1.35
C CYS A 41 0.26 8.91 0.06
N ALA A 42 0.60 9.87 0.92
CA ALA A 42 0.87 9.62 2.33
C ALA A 42 -0.37 10.00 3.14
N LYS A 43 -0.74 9.16 4.11
CA LYS A 43 -1.81 9.44 5.07
C LYS A 43 -1.29 9.36 6.50
N ASN A 44 -1.99 10.00 7.44
CA ASN A 44 -1.77 9.76 8.87
C ASN A 44 -2.68 8.62 9.37
N LYS A 45 -2.61 8.28 10.67
CA LYS A 45 -3.47 7.26 11.29
C LYS A 45 -4.98 7.59 11.29
N ASN A 46 -5.34 8.85 11.03
CA ASN A 46 -6.72 9.31 10.86
C ASN A 46 -7.18 9.27 9.38
N PHE A 47 -6.37 8.65 8.49
CA PHE A 47 -6.60 8.59 7.04
C PHE A 47 -6.60 9.95 6.31
N GLU A 48 -6.12 11.01 6.96
CA GLU A 48 -5.98 12.33 6.34
C GLU A 48 -4.73 12.35 5.46
N ILE A 49 -4.85 12.92 4.26
CA ILE A 49 -3.72 13.08 3.34
C ILE A 49 -2.73 14.09 3.92
N VAL A 50 -1.48 13.68 4.01
CA VAL A 50 -0.38 14.50 4.51
C VAL A 50 0.68 14.70 3.42
N SER A 51 1.50 15.74 3.57
CA SER A 51 2.62 15.98 2.67
C SER A 51 3.58 14.78 2.65
N TRP A 52 3.89 14.29 1.45
CA TRP A 52 4.83 13.19 1.24
C TRP A 52 6.19 13.50 1.85
N GLN A 53 6.69 14.71 1.64
CA GLN A 53 7.97 15.15 2.16
C GLN A 53 8.01 15.13 3.70
N LYS A 54 6.88 15.41 4.36
CA LYS A 54 6.75 15.33 5.82
C LYS A 54 6.66 13.90 6.33
N ALA A 55 6.03 13.01 5.57
CA ALA A 55 5.80 11.63 5.96
C ALA A 55 7.00 10.72 5.69
N PHE A 56 7.56 10.80 4.48
CA PHE A 56 8.57 9.88 3.96
C PHE A 56 9.83 10.56 3.42
N GLY A 57 9.87 11.90 3.42
CA GLY A 57 11.01 12.66 2.91
C GLY A 57 11.17 12.51 1.40
N SER A 58 12.40 12.22 0.97
CA SER A 58 12.76 11.96 -0.43
C SER A 58 12.62 10.49 -0.85
N LYS A 59 12.17 9.60 0.06
CA LYS A 59 12.04 8.17 -0.25
C LYS A 59 10.93 7.93 -1.23
N THR A 60 11.18 7.02 -2.15
CA THR A 60 10.19 6.53 -3.11
C THR A 60 9.33 5.42 -2.49
N PRO A 61 8.14 5.11 -3.05
CA PRO A 61 7.23 4.12 -2.49
C PRO A 61 7.84 2.72 -2.30
N HIS A 62 8.65 2.25 -3.26
CA HIS A 62 9.30 0.96 -3.17
C HIS A 62 10.41 0.94 -2.10
N GLU A 63 11.17 2.04 -1.95
CA GLU A 63 12.13 2.18 -0.86
C GLU A 63 11.46 2.21 0.51
N ILE A 64 10.25 2.77 0.62
CA ILE A 64 9.49 2.74 1.87
C ILE A 64 9.12 1.28 2.20
N LEU A 65 8.54 0.55 1.24
CA LEU A 65 8.16 -0.85 1.46
C LEU A 65 9.37 -1.77 1.73
N ALA A 66 10.56 -1.42 1.23
CA ALA A 66 11.78 -2.18 1.48
C ALA A 66 12.45 -1.84 2.83
N ASN A 67 12.35 -0.59 3.29
CA ASN A 67 13.06 -0.12 4.49
C ASN A 67 12.22 -0.12 5.77
N PHE A 68 10.90 -0.04 5.66
CA PHE A 68 10.02 0.00 6.82
C PHE A 68 9.36 -1.35 7.06
N GLU A 69 9.32 -1.76 8.32
CA GLU A 69 8.68 -3.01 8.70
C GLU A 69 7.16 -2.86 8.60
N LEU A 70 6.53 -3.73 7.81
CA LEU A 70 5.10 -3.75 7.59
C LEU A 70 4.38 -4.26 8.86
N GLU A 71 3.32 -3.57 9.25
CA GLU A 71 2.39 -4.01 10.29
C GLU A 71 1.22 -4.79 9.69
N LYS A 72 0.58 -4.21 8.67
CA LYS A 72 -0.52 -4.81 7.90
C LYS A 72 -0.74 -4.05 6.59
N ILE A 73 -1.45 -4.67 5.67
CA ILE A 73 -1.92 -4.06 4.42
C ILE A 73 -3.43 -4.21 4.40
N GLU A 74 -4.13 -3.10 4.23
CA GLU A 74 -5.57 -3.10 4.02
C GLU A 74 -5.86 -2.79 2.56
N VAL A 75 -6.68 -3.61 1.93
CA VAL A 75 -7.14 -3.43 0.56
C VAL A 75 -8.65 -3.33 0.56
N LYS A 76 -9.19 -2.33 -0.12
CA LYS A 76 -10.63 -2.20 -0.28
C LYS A 76 -11.03 -1.67 -1.65
N PRO A 77 -12.18 -2.07 -2.20
CA PRO A 77 -12.72 -1.44 -3.39
C PRO A 77 -13.08 0.03 -3.11
N LYS A 78 -12.78 0.90 -4.06
CA LYS A 78 -13.15 2.31 -4.00
C LYS A 78 -14.67 2.44 -4.03
N GLY A 79 -15.23 3.14 -3.03
CA GLY A 79 -16.68 3.33 -2.90
C GLY A 79 -17.39 2.19 -2.17
N SER A 80 -16.69 1.15 -1.70
CA SER A 80 -17.28 0.17 -0.79
C SER A 80 -17.10 0.62 0.67
N GLU A 81 -18.21 0.78 1.38
CA GLU A 81 -18.20 0.98 2.83
C GLU A 81 -18.00 -0.39 3.52
N ASN A 82 -16.75 -0.67 3.89
CA ASN A 82 -16.31 -1.68 4.88
C ASN A 82 -16.61 -3.18 4.62
N GLU A 83 -17.48 -3.57 3.69
CA GLU A 83 -17.90 -4.98 3.53
C GLU A 83 -16.90 -5.88 2.77
N ASN A 84 -15.91 -5.30 2.07
CA ASN A 84 -14.95 -6.04 1.25
C ASN A 84 -13.48 -5.70 1.55
N GLU A 85 -13.20 -5.27 2.79
CA GLU A 85 -11.82 -4.99 3.21
C GLU A 85 -11.05 -6.31 3.39
N LYS A 86 -9.93 -6.45 2.68
CA LYS A 86 -8.98 -7.55 2.86
C LYS A 86 -7.77 -7.05 3.62
N ILE A 87 -7.40 -7.78 4.67
CA ILE A 87 -6.24 -7.47 5.49
C ILE A 87 -5.18 -8.53 5.27
N PHE A 88 -3.95 -8.11 5.02
CA PHE A 88 -2.78 -8.96 4.89
C PHE A 88 -1.75 -8.58 5.95
N ASN A 89 -1.15 -9.55 6.61
CA ASN A 89 -0.14 -9.29 7.65
C ASN A 89 1.28 -9.29 7.09
N SER A 90 1.45 -9.77 5.87
CA SER A 90 2.73 -9.80 5.18
C SER A 90 2.61 -9.31 3.74
N ILE A 91 3.74 -8.82 3.22
CA ILE A 91 3.81 -8.35 1.85
C ILE A 91 3.79 -9.50 0.84
N GLU A 92 4.26 -10.68 1.24
CA GLU A 92 4.25 -11.90 0.43
C GLU A 92 2.82 -12.39 0.18
N GLU A 93 1.98 -12.44 1.23
CA GLU A 93 0.55 -12.77 1.09
C GLU A 93 -0.16 -11.81 0.14
N PHE A 94 0.11 -10.50 0.28
CA PHE A 94 -0.47 -9.49 -0.58
C PHE A 94 -0.03 -9.64 -2.05
N ILE A 95 1.25 -9.89 -2.31
CA ILE A 95 1.76 -10.12 -3.67
C ILE A 95 1.12 -11.36 -4.29
N ASN A 96 1.03 -12.47 -3.55
CA ASN A 96 0.39 -13.69 -4.02
C ASN A 96 -1.08 -13.43 -4.39
N TRP A 97 -1.79 -12.66 -3.58
CA TRP A 97 -3.16 -12.26 -3.88
C TRP A 97 -3.27 -11.35 -5.12
N ILE A 98 -2.35 -10.40 -5.30
CA ILE A 98 -2.32 -9.56 -6.51
C ILE A 98 -2.09 -10.39 -7.77
N GLN A 99 -1.26 -11.44 -7.69
CA GLN A 99 -1.03 -12.36 -8.81
C GLN A 99 -2.28 -13.17 -9.18
N THR A 100 -3.11 -13.56 -8.21
CA THR A 100 -4.35 -14.31 -8.51
C THR A 100 -5.45 -13.46 -9.14
N ILE A 101 -5.44 -12.14 -8.94
CA ILE A 101 -6.39 -11.21 -9.62
C ILE A 101 -5.95 -10.89 -11.05
N HIS A 102 -4.65 -11.08 -11.35
CA HIS A 102 -4.10 -10.71 -12.65
C HIS A 102 -4.30 -11.80 -13.73
N ASN A 103 -4.59 -13.05 -13.33
CA ASN A 103 -5.00 -14.16 -14.19
C ASN A 103 -6.51 -14.17 -14.43
#